data_AF-A0A5E4FBZ8-F1
#
_entry.id   AF-A0A5E4FBZ8-F1
#
_cell.length_a   1.000
_cell.length_b   1.000
_cell.length_c   1.000
_cell.angle_alpha   90.00
_cell.angle_beta   90.00
_cell.angle_gamma   90.00
#
_symmetry.space_group_name_H-M   'P 1'
#
loop_
_entity.id
_entity.type
_entity.pdbx_description
1 polymer ?
#
loop_
_entity_poly.entity_id
_entity_poly.type
_entity_poly.pdbx_seq_one_letter_code
_entity_poly.pdbx_strand_id
1 'polypeptide(L)'
;ATKIPQKVMRYLPLKPRLQRLYMSTHTATDMRWHKEKRVDDDVMRHPADGEAWKEFDRTFPEFAADPRNVRLGLATDGFNPYG
;
A
#
# COMPACT_ATOMS: atom_id res chain seq x y z
N ALA A 1 -33.52 20.49 -9.09
CA ALA A 1 -32.64 20.24 -7.91
C ALA A 1 -31.19 20.33 -8.36
N THR A 2 -30.42 21.27 -7.82
CA THR A 2 -29.00 21.47 -8.15
C THR A 2 -28.18 20.36 -7.49
N LYS A 3 -27.40 19.59 -8.27
CA LYS A 3 -26.48 18.59 -7.69
C LYS A 3 -25.30 19.32 -7.06
N ILE A 4 -25.22 19.31 -5.73
CA ILE A 4 -24.08 19.86 -4.99
C ILE A 4 -23.07 18.72 -4.73
N PRO A 5 -21.80 18.88 -5.10
CA PRO A 5 -20.75 17.91 -4.82
C PRO A 5 -20.56 17.72 -3.31
N GLN A 6 -20.52 16.47 -2.83
CA GLN A 6 -20.23 16.16 -1.41
C GLN A 6 -19.00 15.25 -1.28
N LYS A 7 -18.18 15.50 -0.26
CA LYS A 7 -17.08 14.58 0.09
C LYS A 7 -17.68 13.30 0.66
N VAL A 8 -17.59 12.20 -0.09
CA VAL A 8 -18.07 10.89 0.33
C VAL A 8 -16.89 10.05 0.82
N MET A 9 -16.91 9.63 2.09
CA MET A 9 -15.97 8.64 2.62
C MET A 9 -16.56 7.25 2.46
N ARG A 10 -15.94 6.39 1.65
CA ARG A 10 -16.36 4.99 1.50
C ARG A 10 -15.53 4.09 2.41
N TYR A 11 -16.18 3.40 3.33
CA TYR A 11 -15.53 2.34 4.10
C TYR A 11 -15.41 1.07 3.26
N LEU A 12 -14.19 0.58 3.11
CA LEU A 12 -13.89 -0.66 2.41
C LEU A 12 -13.14 -1.59 3.37
N PRO A 13 -13.71 -2.74 3.76
CA PRO A 13 -13.03 -3.65 4.69
C PRO A 13 -11.67 -4.10 4.14
N LEU A 14 -10.59 -3.72 4.82
CA LEU A 14 -9.21 -3.98 4.36
C LEU A 14 -8.81 -5.45 4.52
N LYS A 15 -9.09 -6.06 5.68
CA LYS A 15 -8.72 -7.44 5.99
C LYS A 15 -9.10 -8.45 4.90
N PRO A 16 -10.37 -8.55 4.45
CA PRO A 16 -10.75 -9.52 3.42
C PRO A 16 -10.14 -9.22 2.05
N ARG A 17 -9.79 -7.96 1.76
CA ARG A 17 -9.11 -7.59 0.52
C ARG A 17 -7.66 -8.07 0.52
N LEU A 18 -6.94 -7.85 1.62
CA LEU A 18 -5.57 -8.32 1.78
C LEU A 18 -5.51 -9.85 1.74
N GLN A 19 -6.43 -10.54 2.41
CA GLN A 19 -6.52 -12.00 2.33
C GLN A 19 -6.64 -12.48 0.89
N ARG A 20 -7.56 -11.89 0.09
CA ARG A 20 -7.72 -12.25 -1.33
C ARG A 20 -6.46 -12.03 -2.17
N LEU A 21 -5.68 -10.98 -1.91
CA LEU A 21 -4.41 -10.75 -2.61
C LEU A 21 -3.39 -11.88 -2.35
N TYR A 22 -3.42 -12.47 -1.16
CA TYR A 22 -2.54 -13.60 -0.81
C TYR A 22 -3.11 -14.97 -1.21
N MET A 23 -4.35 -15.07 -1.70
CA MET A 23 -4.94 -16.34 -2.16
C MET A 23 -4.43 -16.78 -3.55
N SER A 24 -3.85 -15.87 -4.32
CA SER A 24 -3.21 -16.17 -5.61
C SER A 24 -1.70 -16.27 -5.43
N THR A 25 -1.08 -17.35 -5.91
CA THR A 25 0.38 -17.56 -5.80
C THR A 25 1.16 -16.48 -6.56
N HIS A 26 0.66 -16.06 -7.73
CA HIS A 26 1.25 -14.99 -8.53
C HIS A 26 1.21 -13.67 -7.75
N THR A 27 0.02 -13.26 -7.33
CA THR A 27 -0.17 -12.00 -6.59
C THR A 27 0.57 -12.01 -5.25
N ALA A 28 0.60 -13.13 -4.52
CA ALA A 28 1.36 -13.25 -3.28
C ALA A 28 2.87 -13.10 -3.49
N THR A 29 3.39 -13.46 -4.67
CA THR A 29 4.80 -13.22 -5.02
C THR A 29 5.04 -11.74 -5.24
N ASP A 30 4.18 -11.07 -5.97
CA ASP A 30 4.29 -9.63 -6.23
C ASP A 30 4.15 -8.80 -4.94
N MET A 31 3.25 -9.21 -4.05
CA MET A 31 3.05 -8.56 -2.75
C MET A 31 4.30 -8.57 -1.87
N ARG A 32 5.14 -9.62 -1.98
CA ARG A 32 6.39 -9.78 -1.22
C ARG A 32 7.63 -9.24 -1.94
N TRP A 33 7.46 -8.82 -3.20
CA TRP A 33 8.57 -8.40 -4.07
C TRP A 33 9.42 -7.29 -3.45
N HIS A 34 8.79 -6.35 -2.76
CA HIS A 34 9.42 -5.20 -2.10
C HIS A 34 10.55 -5.58 -1.11
N LYS A 35 10.54 -6.82 -0.60
CA LYS A 35 11.55 -7.35 0.31
C LYS A 35 12.41 -8.45 -0.34
N GLU A 36 11.79 -9.36 -1.09
CA GLU A 36 12.45 -10.58 -1.59
C GLU A 36 13.25 -10.35 -2.88
N LYS A 37 12.84 -9.42 -3.75
CA LYS A 37 13.38 -9.27 -5.11
C LYS A 37 13.70 -7.82 -5.49
N ARG A 38 13.55 -6.89 -4.55
CA ARG A 38 13.88 -5.48 -4.75
C ARG A 38 15.39 -5.32 -4.95
N VAL A 39 15.77 -4.57 -5.97
CA VAL A 39 17.15 -4.10 -6.17
C VAL A 39 17.33 -2.83 -5.37
N ASP A 40 18.34 -2.80 -4.50
CA ASP A 40 18.68 -1.65 -3.67
C ASP A 40 19.97 -1.02 -4.20
N ASP A 41 19.83 -0.22 -5.26
CA ASP A 41 20.93 0.45 -5.97
C ASP A 41 20.90 1.97 -5.82
N ASP A 42 20.26 2.47 -4.76
CA ASP A 42 20.00 3.89 -4.49
C ASP A 42 19.19 4.62 -5.57
N VAL A 43 18.60 3.90 -6.52
CA VAL A 43 17.65 4.44 -7.49
C VAL A 43 16.23 4.21 -6.99
N MET A 44 15.41 5.27 -7.01
CA MET A 44 14.00 5.17 -6.62
C MET A 44 13.18 4.46 -7.71
N ARG A 45 12.97 3.16 -7.54
CA ARG A 45 12.25 2.25 -8.47
C ARG A 45 10.89 1.83 -7.93
N HIS A 46 10.73 1.85 -6.61
CA HIS A 46 9.58 1.37 -5.88
C HIS A 46 9.28 2.29 -4.69
N PRO A 47 8.02 2.40 -4.22
CA PRO A 47 7.69 3.15 -3.00
C PRO A 47 8.50 2.76 -1.75
N ALA A 48 9.02 1.53 -1.71
CA ALA A 48 9.89 1.04 -0.63
C ALA A 48 11.28 1.72 -0.59
N ASP A 49 11.70 2.34 -1.70
CA ASP A 49 12.95 3.10 -1.76
C ASP A 49 12.79 4.50 -1.15
N GLY A 50 11.54 4.95 -0.95
CA GLY A 50 11.22 6.25 -0.38
C GLY A 50 11.55 6.35 1.10
N GLU A 51 11.99 7.53 1.53
CA GLU A 51 12.46 7.75 2.90
C GLU A 51 11.39 7.47 3.96
N ALA A 52 10.12 7.74 3.66
CA ALA A 52 9.01 7.44 4.57
C ALA A 52 8.87 5.94 4.84
N TRP A 53 9.10 5.09 3.84
CA TRP A 53 9.07 3.65 4.01
C TRP A 53 10.30 3.17 4.79
N LYS A 54 11.49 3.66 4.43
CA LYS A 54 12.74 3.34 5.14
C LYS A 54 12.66 3.72 6.62
N GLU A 55 12.14 4.90 6.94
CA GLU A 55 11.96 5.33 8.33
C GLU A 55 10.95 4.47 9.09
N PHE A 56 9.84 4.08 8.44
CA PHE A 56 8.89 3.15 9.04
C PHE A 56 9.54 1.79 9.34
N ASP A 57 10.36 1.27 8.42
CA ASP A 57 11.06 0.01 8.61
C ASP A 57 12.13 0.08 9.70
N ARG A 58 12.82 1.21 9.85
CA ARG A 58 13.73 1.48 10.98
C ARG A 58 12.98 1.52 12.31
N THR A 59 11.78 2.11 12.33
CA THR A 59 10.96 2.26 13.55
C THR A 59 10.33 0.94 13.98
N PHE A 60 9.93 0.09 13.03
CA PHE A 60 9.21 -1.16 13.28
C PHE A 60 9.90 -2.37 12.63
N PRO A 61 11.08 -2.79 13.14
CA PRO A 61 11.89 -3.83 12.50
C PRO A 61 11.19 -5.19 12.46
N GLU A 62 10.45 -5.57 13.51
CA GLU A 62 9.66 -6.81 13.55
C GLU A 62 8.58 -6.83 12.46
N PHE A 63 7.96 -5.68 12.20
CA PHE A 63 7.01 -5.55 11.10
C PHE A 63 7.71 -5.62 9.74
N ALA A 64 8.87 -4.98 9.60
CA ALA A 64 9.66 -4.98 8.37
C ALA A 64 10.36 -6.31 8.06
N ALA A 65 10.44 -7.21 9.03
CA ALA A 65 11.02 -8.54 8.89
C ALA A 65 10.11 -9.49 8.09
N ASP A 66 8.79 -9.40 8.27
CA ASP A 66 7.85 -10.25 7.52
C ASP A 66 7.53 -9.63 6.15
N PRO A 67 7.94 -10.25 5.02
CA PRO A 67 7.65 -9.75 3.67
C PRO A 67 6.15 -9.74 3.33
N ARG A 68 5.29 -10.39 4.13
CA ARG A 68 3.83 -10.38 3.97
C ARG A 68 3.18 -9.13 4.58
N ASN A 69 3.94 -8.33 5.32
CA ASN A 69 3.43 -7.08 5.88
C ASN A 69 3.35 -5.99 4.80
N VAL A 70 2.15 -5.45 4.63
CA VAL A 70 1.82 -4.45 3.61
C VAL A 70 1.80 -3.04 4.20
N ARG A 71 2.24 -2.05 3.42
CA ARG A 71 2.12 -0.63 3.75
C ARG A 71 1.16 0.02 2.76
N LEU A 72 0.19 0.76 3.27
CA LEU A 72 -0.84 1.42 2.47
C LEU A 72 -0.59 2.93 2.50
N GLY A 73 -0.30 3.52 1.34
CA GLY A 73 -0.21 4.96 1.17
C GLY A 73 -1.59 5.59 1.10
N LEU A 74 -1.80 6.70 1.82
CA LEU A 74 -2.99 7.53 1.69
C LEU A 74 -2.69 8.66 0.70
N ALA A 75 -3.49 8.77 -0.35
CA ALA A 75 -3.48 9.89 -1.28
C ALA A 75 -4.83 10.59 -1.23
N THR A 76 -4.82 11.92 -1.27
CA THR A 76 -6.03 12.77 -1.22
C THR A 76 -6.31 13.48 -2.54
N ASP A 77 -5.58 13.16 -3.60
CA ASP A 77 -5.74 13.78 -4.91
C ASP A 77 -6.98 13.23 -5.63
N GLY A 78 -8.06 14.01 -5.60
CA GLY A 78 -9.24 13.76 -6.43
C GLY A 78 -10.27 12.80 -5.83
N PHE A 79 -10.74 13.05 -4.59
CA PHE A 79 -12.05 12.54 -4.19
C PHE A 79 -13.10 13.08 -5.17
N ASN A 80 -13.57 12.24 -6.10
CA ASN A 80 -14.69 12.56 -6.98
C ASN A 80 -15.92 12.85 -6.12
N PRO A 81 -16.40 14.09 -6.07
CA PRO A 81 -17.44 14.48 -5.13
C PRO A 81 -18.84 14.02 -5.56
N TYR A 82 -18.95 13.30 -6.68
CA TYR A 82 -20.20 12.71 -7.17
C TYR A 82 -20.19 11.18 -7.15
N GLY A 83 -19.07 10.55 -6.78
CA GLY A 83 -18.93 9.10 -6.63
C GLY A 83 -18.62 8.33 -7.89
#